data_AF-A0A928YY08-F1
#
_entry.id   AF-A0A928YY08-F1
#
_cell.length_a   1.000
_cell.length_b   1.000
_cell.length_c   1.000
_cell.angle_alpha   90.00
_cell.angle_beta   90.00
_cell.angle_gamma   90.00
#
_symmetry.space_group_name_H-M   'P 1'
#
loop_
_entity.id
_entity.type
_entity.pdbx_description
1 polymer ?
#
loop_
_entity_poly.entity_id
_entity_poly.type
_entity_poly.pdbx_seq_one_letter_code
_entity_poly.pdbx_strand_id
1 'polypeptide(L)'
;MEDNTTVSVCVGTFNPLGMPIAITKHLSDCATVAFQAITLNLLLSHAFKLDAAEITVIRHIEGSSIRVDRTLKGFTGYVGTDDIG
;
A
#
# COMPACT_ATOMS: atom_id res chain seq x y z
N MET A 1 -18.39 19.44 -13.48
CA MET A 1 -17.60 19.54 -12.24
C MET A 1 -17.59 18.13 -11.69
N GLU A 2 -16.62 17.34 -12.15
CA GLU A 2 -16.55 15.90 -11.87
C GLU A 2 -15.93 15.68 -10.50
N ASP A 3 -16.67 14.95 -9.68
CA ASP A 3 -16.35 14.60 -8.31
C ASP A 3 -15.34 13.44 -8.33
N ASN A 4 -14.06 13.75 -8.48
CA ASN A 4 -12.94 12.78 -8.51
C ASN A 4 -12.65 12.20 -7.12
N THR A 5 -13.68 11.73 -6.42
CA THR A 5 -13.51 11.06 -5.14
C THR A 5 -13.16 9.60 -5.40
N THR A 6 -11.88 9.32 -5.72
CA THR A 6 -11.35 7.95 -5.71
C THR A 6 -11.64 7.33 -4.34
N VAL A 7 -12.56 6.37 -4.29
CA VAL A 7 -12.95 5.70 -3.05
C VAL A 7 -11.81 4.76 -2.65
N SER A 8 -10.91 5.24 -1.79
CA SER A 8 -9.84 4.43 -1.21
C SER A 8 -10.23 3.98 0.20
N VAL A 9 -10.31 2.68 0.41
CA VAL A 9 -10.60 2.08 1.72
C VAL A 9 -9.28 1.72 2.41
N CYS A 10 -9.12 2.13 3.66
CA CYS A 10 -7.94 1.80 4.45
C CYS A 10 -7.87 0.28 4.72
N VAL A 11 -6.78 -0.33 4.28
CA VAL A 11 -6.45 -1.75 4.50
C VAL A 11 -5.79 -1.93 5.87
N GLY A 12 -4.90 -1.03 6.24
CA GLY A 12 -4.20 -1.07 7.53
C GLY A 12 -3.01 -0.12 7.62
N THR A 13 -2.46 -0.05 8.83
CA THR A 13 -1.24 0.68 9.15
C THR A 13 -0.15 -0.29 9.60
N PHE A 14 1.08 0.03 9.24
CA PHE A 14 2.26 -0.78 9.49
C PHE A 14 3.36 0.10 10.07
N ASN A 15 4.19 -0.46 10.95
CA ASN A 15 5.32 0.26 11.52
C ASN A 15 6.45 0.46 10.49
N PRO A 16 7.54 1.18 10.82
CA PRO A 16 8.65 1.42 9.89
C PRO A 16 9.37 0.16 9.39
N LEU A 17 9.21 -0.99 10.05
CA LEU A 17 9.75 -2.29 9.62
C LEU A 17 8.74 -3.09 8.79
N GLY A 18 7.56 -2.52 8.50
CA GLY A 18 6.47 -3.17 7.79
C GLY A 18 5.56 -4.04 8.65
N MET A 19 5.78 -4.14 9.97
CA MET A 19 4.92 -4.98 10.82
C MET A 19 3.53 -4.35 10.99
N PRO A 20 2.44 -5.12 10.87
CA PRO A 20 1.08 -4.60 11.06
C PRO A 20 0.87 -4.01 12.46
N ILE A 21 0.25 -2.83 12.53
CA ILE A 21 -0.20 -2.18 13.77
C ILE A 21 -1.72 -2.35 13.89
N ALA A 22 -2.46 -2.02 12.83
CA ALA A 22 -3.90 -2.18 12.75
C ALA A 22 -4.29 -2.59 11.33
N ILE A 23 -5.22 -3.53 11.21
CA ILE A 23 -5.75 -3.98 9.92
C ILE A 23 -7.27 -3.96 9.92
N THR A 24 -7.85 -3.66 8.77
CA THR A 24 -9.29 -3.82 8.54
C THR A 24 -9.56 -5.29 8.31
N LYS A 25 -10.25 -5.95 9.26
CA LYS A 25 -10.43 -7.42 9.28
C LYS A 25 -10.99 -8.00 7.98
N HIS A 26 -11.96 -7.33 7.36
CA HIS A 26 -12.56 -7.77 6.09
C HIS A 26 -11.62 -7.63 4.88
N LEU A 27 -10.45 -7.03 5.05
CA LEU A 27 -9.42 -6.80 4.04
C LEU A 27 -8.09 -7.49 4.43
N SER A 28 -8.12 -8.56 5.24
CA SER A 28 -6.93 -9.26 5.71
C SER A 28 -5.99 -9.72 4.60
N ASP A 29 -6.55 -10.12 3.45
CA ASP A 29 -5.78 -10.59 2.31
C ASP A 29 -5.05 -9.42 1.64
N CYS A 30 -5.73 -8.28 1.49
CA CYS A 30 -5.11 -7.03 1.04
C CYS A 30 -4.02 -6.57 2.01
N ALA A 31 -4.22 -6.74 3.33
CA ALA A 31 -3.23 -6.39 4.33
C ALA A 31 -1.99 -7.29 4.24
N THR A 32 -2.17 -8.57 3.91
CA THR A 32 -1.07 -9.51 3.65
C THR A 32 -0.28 -9.10 2.41
N VAL A 33 -0.97 -8.74 1.32
CA VAL A 33 -0.31 -8.24 0.10
C VAL A 33 0.46 -6.95 0.39
N ALA A 34 -0.14 -6.00 1.12
CA ALA A 34 0.53 -4.77 1.53
C ALA A 34 1.79 -5.05 2.37
N PHE A 35 1.71 -5.97 3.33
CA PHE A 35 2.87 -6.41 4.14
C PHE A 35 4.01 -6.96 3.27
N GLN A 36 3.68 -7.85 2.32
CA GLN A 36 4.67 -8.42 1.40
C GLN A 36 5.30 -7.36 0.50
N ALA A 37 4.49 -6.41 0.01
CA ALA A 37 4.97 -5.31 -0.82
C ALA A 37 5.90 -4.35 -0.05
N ILE A 38 5.57 -4.03 1.22
CA ILE A 38 6.45 -3.25 2.10
C ILE A 38 7.78 -3.97 2.30
N THR A 39 7.71 -5.27 2.63
CA THR A 39 8.90 -6.09 2.87
C THR A 39 9.80 -6.12 1.63
N LEU A 40 9.21 -6.30 0.45
CA LEU A 40 9.95 -6.27 -0.81
C LEU A 40 10.57 -4.89 -1.07
N ASN A 41 9.82 -3.79 -0.88
CA ASN A 41 10.34 -2.43 -1.05
C ASN A 41 11.58 -2.19 -0.17
N LEU A 42 11.51 -2.54 1.12
CA LEU A 42 12.63 -2.41 2.05
C LEU A 42 13.83 -3.31 1.68
N LEU A 43 13.58 -4.53 1.20
CA LEU A 43 14.64 -5.43 0.74
C LEU A 43 15.34 -4.89 -0.50
N LEU A 44 14.59 -4.39 -1.49
CA LEU A 44 15.15 -3.79 -2.69
C LEU A 44 15.93 -2.53 -2.36
N SER A 45 15.40 -1.66 -1.50
CA SER A 45 16.08 -0.43 -1.10
C SER A 45 17.43 -0.75 -0.43
N HIS A 46 17.47 -1.74 0.45
CA HIS A 46 18.69 -2.19 1.09
C HIS A 46 19.68 -2.83 0.09
N ALA A 47 19.19 -3.75 -0.76
CA ALA A 47 20.04 -4.47 -1.72
C ALA A 47 20.70 -3.54 -2.75
N PHE A 48 19.97 -2.52 -3.20
CA PHE A 48 20.44 -1.58 -4.22
C PHE A 48 20.98 -0.27 -3.66
N LYS A 49 21.03 -0.11 -2.32
CA LYS A 49 21.43 1.15 -1.65
C LYS A 49 20.63 2.37 -2.14
N LEU A 50 19.32 2.17 -2.32
CA LEU A 50 18.37 3.20 -2.70
C LEU A 50 17.52 3.59 -1.50
N ASP A 51 16.85 4.73 -1.59
CA ASP A 51 15.76 5.05 -0.67
C ASP A 51 14.57 4.12 -0.93
N ALA A 52 13.91 3.68 0.14
CA ALA A 52 12.67 2.92 0.01
C ALA A 52 11.58 3.81 -0.61
N ALA A 53 10.87 3.24 -1.59
CA ALA A 53 9.85 3.95 -2.35
C ALA A 53 8.81 4.57 -1.42
N GLU A 54 8.42 5.81 -1.73
CA GLU A 54 7.40 6.54 -0.99
C GLU A 54 6.00 5.96 -1.24
N ILE A 55 5.77 5.46 -2.45
CA ILE A 55 4.49 4.86 -2.86
C ILE A 55 4.78 3.54 -3.57
N THR A 56 4.08 2.49 -3.16
CA THR A 56 4.06 1.19 -3.84
C THR A 56 2.63 0.90 -4.30
N VAL A 57 2.44 0.52 -5.56
CA VAL A 57 1.11 0.20 -6.11
C VAL A 57 1.11 -1.21 -6.69
N ILE A 58 0.18 -2.03 -6.23
CA ILE A 58 -0.11 -3.36 -6.76
C ILE A 58 -1.39 -3.23 -7.57
N ARG A 59 -1.31 -3.35 -8.90
CA ARG A 59 -2.47 -3.22 -9.79
C ARG A 59 -3.01 -4.59 -10.17
N HIS A 60 -4.32 -4.74 -10.08
CA HIS A 60 -5.03 -5.86 -10.67
C HIS A 60 -5.42 -5.51 -12.12
N ILE A 61 -5.43 -6.50 -12.99
CA ILE A 61 -5.77 -6.32 -14.42
C ILE A 61 -7.20 -5.80 -14.62
N GLU A 62 -8.07 -5.98 -13.63
CA GLU A 62 -9.48 -5.57 -13.64
C GLU A 62 -9.70 -4.13 -13.15
N GLY A 63 -8.62 -3.37 -12.87
CA GLY A 63 -8.69 -1.96 -12.50
C GLY A 63 -8.74 -1.67 -10.99
N SER A 64 -8.76 -2.70 -10.14
CA SER A 64 -8.54 -2.51 -8.70
C SER A 64 -7.05 -2.41 -8.36
N SER A 65 -6.72 -1.69 -7.30
CA SER A 65 -5.34 -1.53 -6.85
C SER A 65 -5.22 -1.52 -5.33
N ILE A 66 -4.06 -2.00 -4.85
CA ILE A 66 -3.60 -1.80 -3.48
C ILE A 66 -2.46 -0.79 -3.53
N ARG A 67 -2.63 0.34 -2.86
CA ARG A 67 -1.63 1.39 -2.73
C ARG A 67 -1.08 1.40 -1.31
N VAL A 68 0.24 1.46 -1.18
CA VAL A 68 0.93 1.58 0.10
C VAL A 68 1.73 2.86 0.11
N ASP A 69 1.40 3.74 1.04
CA ASP A 69 2.08 5.01 1.25
C ASP A 69 3.02 4.92 2.43
N ARG A 70 4.28 5.30 2.21
CA ARG A 70 5.30 5.42 3.25
C ARG A 70 5.22 6.80 3.89
N THR A 71 5.33 6.84 5.20
CA THR A 71 5.41 8.04 6.02
C THR A 71 6.58 7.92 6.99
N LEU A 72 6.91 9.01 7.69
CA LEU A 72 7.91 8.97 8.77
C LEU A 72 7.53 8.01 9.91
N LYS A 73 6.24 7.67 10.07
CA LYS A 73 5.74 6.81 11.14
C LYS A 73 5.61 5.33 10.73
N GLY A 74 5.84 5.00 9.45
CA GLY A 74 5.63 3.66 8.91
C GLY A 74 4.88 3.70 7.59
N PHE A 75 3.94 2.79 7.37
CA PHE A 75 3.22 2.66 6.11
C PHE A 75 1.71 2.62 6.33
N THR A 76 0.94 3.08 5.35
CA THR A 76 -0.52 2.91 5.32
C THR A 76 -0.94 2.31 3.99
N GLY A 77 -1.69 1.22 4.04
CA GLY A 77 -2.22 0.53 2.87
C GLY A 77 -3.67 0.95 2.60
N TYR A 78 -4.00 1.08 1.32
CA TYR A 78 -5.32 1.42 0.81
C TYR A 78 -5.68 0.47 -0.32
N VAL A 79 -6.97 0.15 -0.46
CA VAL A 79 -7.53 -0.53 -1.63
C VAL A 79 -8.51 0.40 -2.31
N GLY A 80 -8.50 0.44 -3.63
CA GLY A 80 -9.41 1.26 -4.42
C GLY A 80 -9.49 0.78 -5.86
N THR A 81 -10.20 1.54 -6.68
CA THR A 81 -10.18 1.40 -8.14
C THR A 81 -9.31 2.52 -8.70
N ASP A 82 -8.42 2.18 -9.62
CA ASP A 82 -7.75 3.19 -10.43
C ASP A 82 -8.84 3.78 -11.36
N ASP A 83 -9.05 5.11 -11.32
CA ASP A 83 -9.72 5.78 -12.43
C ASP A 83 -8.81 5.58 -13.65
N ILE A 84 -9.16 4.61 -14.49
CA ILE A 84 -8.61 4.52 -15.83
C ILE A 84 -9.23 5.68 -16.60
N GLY A 85 -8.56 6.83 -16.55
CA GLY A 85 -8.78 7.92 -17.51
C GLY A 85 -8.49 7.46 -18.94
#